data_AF-A0A973LDQ9-F1
#
_entry.id   AF-A0A973LDQ9-F1
#
_cell.length_a   1.000
_cell.length_b   1.000
_cell.length_c   1.000
_cell.angle_alpha   90.00
_cell.angle_beta   90.00
_cell.angle_gamma   90.00
#
_symmetry.space_group_name_H-M   'P 1'
#
loop_
_entity.id
_entity.type
_entity.pdbx_description
1 polymer ?
#
loop_
_entity_poly.entity_id
_entity_poly.type
_entity_poly.pdbx_seq_one_letter_code
_entity_poly.pdbx_strand_id
1 'polypeptide(L)'
;AAAEMAHHGLPWRADVHGRILEEVLGPRPPDGSPPRAMADAAAELAAALGVRALNPDSAPQVTKAFADVGVRLPSLRRWELADVDHPAIPLLLKYKELSRLYSFNGWAWRDTWVVAGRFRPEYTVGGVVTGRWAARGGGALQIARRLRQAVIADPGWVFVAADAAQLEPRVLAAIAQDPAMAEATRGDDMYTALAGVFEGSREQAKIGLLGAMYGQTGGGAAAPLALMRRRFPKATALLDDAAREGERGRLVRSHLGRTCPPPSQRWQSAVAGDAEADAADDSNRRSGQVARARGRFTRNFVIQATAAEWAEVLLALLRQRLRELDGPQLVFFQHDEVLVHAPRRDAEAVAEMIGECATLAGRLVFGPGPVRFPMSIHSVGCYGDAK
;
A
#
# COMPACT_ATOMS: atom_id res chain seq x y z
N ALA A 1 5.49 -10.48 18.53
CA ALA A 1 4.94 -9.31 17.81
C ALA A 1 3.46 -9.49 17.52
N ALA A 2 3.04 -10.34 16.56
CA ALA A 2 1.61 -10.52 16.22
C ALA A 2 0.69 -10.76 17.43
N ALA A 3 1.02 -11.76 18.26
CA ALA A 3 0.24 -12.08 19.46
C ALA A 3 0.28 -10.95 20.52
N GLU A 4 1.39 -10.25 20.66
CA GLU A 4 1.54 -9.12 21.59
C GLU A 4 0.67 -7.93 21.13
N MET A 5 0.70 -7.58 19.85
CA MET A 5 -0.17 -6.54 19.28
C MET A 5 -1.65 -6.88 19.43
N ALA A 6 -2.03 -8.16 19.22
CA ALA A 6 -3.41 -8.60 19.45
C ALA A 6 -3.81 -8.53 20.94
N HIS A 7 -2.88 -8.85 21.84
CA HIS A 7 -3.09 -8.78 23.29
C HIS A 7 -3.25 -7.34 23.78
N HIS A 8 -2.26 -6.49 23.53
CA HIS A 8 -2.26 -5.08 23.93
C HIS A 8 -3.39 -4.31 23.24
N GLY A 9 -3.55 -4.52 21.94
CA GLY A 9 -4.45 -3.79 21.07
C GLY A 9 -4.01 -2.34 20.86
N LEU A 10 -4.46 -1.76 19.76
CA LEU A 10 -4.28 -0.34 19.47
C LEU A 10 -5.29 0.50 20.27
N PRO A 11 -4.88 1.45 21.13
CA PRO A 11 -5.80 2.37 21.81
C PRO A 11 -6.76 3.05 20.84
N TRP A 12 -8.06 2.96 21.15
CA TRP A 12 -9.12 3.40 20.25
C TRP A 12 -10.31 4.01 21.01
N ARG A 13 -10.75 5.19 20.59
CA ARG A 13 -11.89 5.93 21.11
C ARG A 13 -13.13 5.72 20.26
N ALA A 14 -14.01 4.81 20.72
CA ALA A 14 -15.23 4.44 20.01
C ALA A 14 -16.23 5.60 19.88
N ASP A 15 -16.24 6.52 20.84
CA ASP A 15 -17.04 7.75 20.85
C ASP A 15 -16.57 8.74 19.77
N VAL A 16 -15.26 8.95 19.65
CA VAL A 16 -14.68 9.80 18.59
C VAL A 16 -14.94 9.18 17.21
N HIS A 17 -14.76 7.87 17.09
CA HIS A 17 -15.13 7.14 15.87
C HIS A 17 -16.60 7.36 15.51
N GLY A 18 -17.53 7.12 16.46
CA GLY A 18 -18.96 7.32 16.22
C GLY A 18 -19.30 8.72 15.71
N ARG A 19 -18.73 9.75 16.35
CA ARG A 19 -18.92 11.15 15.94
C ARG A 19 -18.44 11.42 14.52
N ILE A 20 -17.25 10.93 14.15
CA ILE A 20 -16.72 11.08 12.79
C ILE A 20 -17.64 10.40 11.76
N LEU A 21 -18.17 9.22 12.07
CA LEU A 21 -19.13 8.57 11.18
C LEU A 21 -20.41 9.38 11.06
N GLU A 22 -20.93 9.92 12.16
CA GLU A 22 -22.14 10.74 12.14
C GLU A 22 -21.97 12.04 11.35
N GLU A 23 -20.81 12.69 11.46
CA GLU A 23 -20.46 13.88 10.68
C GLU A 23 -20.37 13.60 9.17
N VAL A 24 -19.85 12.43 8.77
CA VAL A 24 -19.57 12.11 7.36
C VAL A 24 -20.73 11.38 6.69
N LEU A 25 -21.37 10.45 7.38
CA LEU A 25 -22.39 9.54 6.85
C LEU A 25 -23.82 9.93 7.28
N GLY A 26 -23.96 10.84 8.25
CA GLY A 26 -25.20 11.12 8.96
C GLY A 26 -25.44 10.15 10.12
N PRO A 27 -26.59 10.27 10.82
CA PRO A 27 -26.93 9.40 11.94
C PRO A 27 -26.80 7.92 11.60
N ARG A 28 -26.43 7.10 12.60
CA ARG A 28 -26.33 5.64 12.42
C ARG A 28 -27.64 5.11 11.81
N PRO A 29 -27.59 4.48 10.62
CA PRO A 29 -28.79 4.00 9.96
C PRO A 29 -29.42 2.84 10.75
N PRO A 30 -30.76 2.68 10.69
CA PRO A 30 -31.42 1.43 11.09
C PRO A 30 -30.86 0.24 10.30
N ASP A 31 -30.90 -0.95 10.91
CA ASP A 31 -30.36 -2.17 10.33
C ASP A 31 -30.90 -2.42 8.90
N GLY A 32 -29.98 -2.67 7.97
CA GLY A 32 -30.30 -2.95 6.56
C GLY A 32 -30.52 -1.72 5.66
N SER A 33 -30.56 -0.50 6.22
CA SER A 33 -30.68 0.73 5.43
C SER A 33 -29.32 1.39 5.15
N PRO A 34 -29.13 2.06 4.00
CA PRO A 34 -27.91 2.80 3.74
C PRO A 34 -27.86 4.08 4.59
N PRO A 35 -26.66 4.57 4.96
CA PRO A 35 -26.51 5.87 5.61
C PRO A 35 -27.11 7.00 4.77
N ARG A 36 -27.67 8.03 5.45
CA ARG A 36 -28.34 9.15 4.79
C ARG A 36 -27.46 9.84 3.75
N ALA A 37 -26.21 10.14 4.09
CA ALA A 37 -25.31 10.82 3.14
C ALA A 37 -25.02 9.98 1.89
N MET A 38 -25.02 8.64 2.00
CA MET A 38 -24.87 7.76 0.84
C MET A 38 -26.14 7.75 -0.02
N ALA A 39 -27.32 7.71 0.60
CA ALA A 39 -28.59 7.81 -0.11
C ALA A 39 -28.73 9.15 -0.86
N ASP A 40 -28.37 10.25 -0.20
CA ASP A 40 -28.37 11.59 -0.80
C ASP A 40 -27.39 11.66 -1.98
N ALA A 41 -26.16 11.15 -1.83
CA ALA A 41 -25.18 11.12 -2.91
C ALA A 41 -25.61 10.23 -4.09
N ALA A 42 -26.29 9.11 -3.84
CA ALA A 42 -26.85 8.26 -4.90
C ALA A 42 -27.98 8.97 -5.65
N ALA A 43 -28.84 9.71 -4.94
CA ALA A 43 -29.91 10.51 -5.54
C ALA A 43 -29.35 11.68 -6.38
N GLU A 44 -28.35 12.40 -5.87
CA GLU A 44 -27.62 13.45 -6.61
C GLU A 44 -27.01 12.87 -7.90
N LEU A 45 -26.36 11.71 -7.82
CA LEU A 45 -25.76 11.04 -8.97
C LEU A 45 -26.81 10.61 -10.01
N ALA A 46 -27.93 10.04 -9.56
CA ALA A 46 -29.03 9.63 -10.42
C ALA A 46 -29.63 10.84 -11.15
N ALA A 47 -29.87 11.94 -10.44
CA ALA A 47 -30.36 13.19 -11.02
C ALA A 47 -29.39 13.77 -12.06
N ALA A 48 -28.08 13.77 -11.77
CA ALA A 48 -27.05 14.26 -12.71
C ALA A 48 -26.92 13.41 -13.99
N LEU A 49 -27.38 12.17 -13.96
CA LEU A 49 -27.42 11.25 -15.12
C LEU A 49 -28.82 11.18 -15.76
N GLY A 50 -29.79 11.97 -15.28
CA GLY A 50 -31.15 11.98 -15.81
C GLY A 50 -31.94 10.69 -15.56
N VAL A 51 -31.55 9.87 -14.57
CA VAL A 51 -32.23 8.62 -14.22
C VAL A 51 -32.97 8.73 -12.89
N ARG A 52 -34.09 8.01 -12.77
CA ARG A 52 -34.92 8.04 -11.55
C ARG A 52 -34.21 7.46 -10.32
N ALA A 53 -33.43 6.40 -10.53
CA ALA A 53 -32.68 5.72 -9.48
C ALA A 53 -31.46 5.03 -10.10
N LEU A 54 -30.37 4.98 -9.34
CA LEU A 54 -29.15 4.30 -9.71
C LEU A 54 -28.57 3.62 -8.46
N ASN A 55 -28.19 2.35 -8.56
CA ASN A 55 -27.36 1.71 -7.54
C ASN A 55 -25.88 1.95 -7.88
N PRO A 56 -25.16 2.84 -7.16
CA PRO A 56 -23.80 3.18 -7.52
C PRO A 56 -22.76 2.11 -7.12
N ASP A 57 -23.16 1.12 -6.31
CA ASP A 57 -22.33 -0.07 -6.02
C ASP A 57 -22.37 -1.10 -7.17
N SER A 58 -23.33 -0.98 -8.10
CA SER A 58 -23.42 -1.84 -9.28
C SER A 58 -22.64 -1.26 -10.45
N ALA A 59 -21.41 -1.75 -10.65
CA ALA A 59 -20.58 -1.29 -11.76
C ALA A 59 -21.27 -1.35 -13.14
N PRO A 60 -22.01 -2.42 -13.50
CA PRO A 60 -22.76 -2.46 -14.76
C PRO A 60 -23.87 -1.39 -14.88
N GLN A 61 -24.56 -1.07 -13.77
CA GLN A 61 -25.57 -0.01 -13.81
C GLN A 61 -24.94 1.36 -13.99
N VAL A 62 -23.83 1.62 -13.29
CA VAL A 62 -23.09 2.88 -13.42
C VAL A 62 -22.56 3.05 -14.83
N THR A 63 -21.86 2.05 -15.39
CA THR A 63 -21.31 2.16 -16.75
C THR A 63 -22.40 2.33 -17.79
N LYS A 64 -23.55 1.65 -17.63
CA LYS A 64 -24.71 1.83 -18.50
C LYS A 64 -25.28 3.25 -18.41
N ALA A 65 -25.52 3.77 -17.20
CA ALA A 65 -26.08 5.10 -17.01
C ALA A 65 -25.20 6.21 -17.59
N PHE A 66 -23.87 6.08 -17.49
CA PHE A 66 -22.94 7.00 -18.17
C PHE A 66 -22.98 6.83 -19.70
N ALA A 67 -23.07 5.61 -20.21
CA ALA A 67 -23.17 5.36 -21.66
C ALA A 67 -24.46 5.94 -22.25
N ASP A 68 -25.58 5.89 -21.53
CA ASP A 68 -26.87 6.44 -21.95
C ASP A 68 -26.84 7.98 -22.11
N VAL A 69 -25.94 8.66 -21.39
CA VAL A 69 -25.67 10.11 -21.54
C VAL A 69 -24.47 10.41 -22.46
N GLY A 70 -24.00 9.43 -23.23
CA GLY A 70 -22.94 9.59 -24.22
C GLY A 70 -21.51 9.50 -23.68
N VAL A 71 -21.32 9.14 -22.40
CA VAL A 71 -20.00 9.04 -21.76
C VAL A 71 -19.60 7.57 -21.62
N ARG A 72 -18.59 7.13 -22.38
CA ARG A 72 -18.05 5.78 -22.23
C ARG A 72 -16.96 5.73 -21.17
N LEU A 73 -17.23 4.96 -20.10
CA LEU A 73 -16.26 4.68 -19.05
C LEU A 73 -15.59 3.32 -19.28
N PRO A 74 -14.27 3.26 -19.54
CA PRO A 74 -13.56 1.99 -19.72
C PRO A 74 -13.47 1.19 -18.41
N SER A 75 -13.35 1.87 -17.27
CA SER A 75 -13.55 1.29 -15.95
C SER A 75 -13.96 2.37 -14.94
N LEU A 76 -14.26 1.94 -13.71
CA LEU A 76 -14.59 2.84 -12.60
C LEU A 76 -13.37 3.11 -11.68
N ARG A 77 -12.16 2.93 -12.19
CA ARG A 77 -10.92 3.24 -11.45
C ARG A 77 -10.74 4.75 -11.36
N ARG A 78 -10.33 5.24 -10.18
CA ARG A 78 -10.26 6.69 -9.91
C ARG A 78 -9.45 7.48 -10.93
N TRP A 79 -8.32 6.96 -11.41
CA TRP A 79 -7.48 7.66 -12.37
C TRP A 79 -8.11 7.73 -13.77
N GLU A 80 -8.85 6.70 -14.21
CA GLU A 80 -9.55 6.76 -15.50
C GLU A 80 -10.75 7.70 -15.44
N LEU A 81 -11.38 7.81 -14.26
CA LEU A 81 -12.44 8.79 -14.03
C LEU A 81 -11.90 10.21 -13.92
N ALA A 82 -10.62 10.42 -13.57
CA ALA A 82 -10.06 11.75 -13.37
C ALA A 82 -9.98 12.57 -14.67
N ASP A 83 -9.83 11.89 -15.81
CA ASP A 83 -9.73 12.52 -17.14
C ASP A 83 -11.10 12.68 -17.83
N VAL A 84 -12.19 12.31 -17.15
CA VAL A 84 -13.55 12.39 -17.70
C VAL A 84 -14.23 13.67 -17.22
N ASP A 85 -14.47 14.59 -18.14
CA ASP A 85 -15.17 15.84 -17.88
C ASP A 85 -16.70 15.62 -17.91
N HIS A 86 -17.28 15.33 -16.74
CA HIS A 86 -18.74 15.22 -16.59
C HIS A 86 -19.16 15.51 -15.13
N PRO A 87 -20.25 16.27 -14.88
CA PRO A 87 -20.67 16.69 -13.54
C PRO A 87 -21.02 15.51 -12.60
N ALA A 88 -21.43 14.37 -13.16
CA ALA A 88 -21.70 13.15 -12.38
C ALA A 88 -20.43 12.45 -11.85
N ILE A 89 -19.23 12.72 -12.38
CA ILE A 89 -17.99 12.05 -11.97
C ILE A 89 -17.61 12.40 -10.53
N PRO A 90 -17.55 13.68 -10.11
CA PRO A 90 -17.33 14.04 -8.70
C PRO A 90 -18.34 13.40 -7.74
N LEU A 91 -19.61 13.29 -8.15
CA LEU A 91 -20.67 12.67 -7.35
C LEU A 91 -20.46 11.16 -7.17
N LEU A 92 -20.07 10.46 -8.24
CA LEU A 92 -19.69 9.05 -8.16
C LEU A 92 -18.48 8.85 -7.24
N LEU A 93 -17.46 9.71 -7.34
CA LEU A 93 -16.29 9.63 -6.47
C LEU A 93 -16.64 9.89 -5.00
N LYS A 94 -17.50 10.88 -4.72
CA LYS A 94 -18.06 11.16 -3.38
C LYS A 94 -18.77 9.93 -2.83
N TYR A 95 -19.70 9.33 -3.59
CA TYR A 95 -20.39 8.11 -3.17
C TYR A 95 -19.40 6.97 -2.85
N LYS A 96 -18.41 6.73 -3.71
CA LYS A 96 -17.42 5.66 -3.50
C LYS A 96 -16.54 5.89 -2.27
N GLU A 97 -16.26 7.13 -1.90
CA GLU A 97 -15.58 7.46 -0.64
C GLU A 97 -16.46 7.11 0.57
N LEU A 98 -17.72 7.54 0.56
CA LEU A 98 -18.69 7.25 1.62
C LEU A 98 -18.94 5.74 1.78
N SER A 99 -19.23 5.04 0.67
CA SER A 99 -19.45 3.58 0.62
C SER A 99 -18.25 2.82 1.16
N ARG A 100 -17.02 3.24 0.82
CA ARG A 100 -15.79 2.64 1.35
C ARG A 100 -15.67 2.86 2.86
N LEU A 101 -15.88 4.09 3.35
CA LEU A 101 -15.81 4.38 4.79
C LEU A 101 -16.83 3.52 5.56
N TYR A 102 -18.08 3.48 5.10
CA TYR A 102 -19.14 2.69 5.71
C TYR A 102 -18.82 1.18 5.73
N SER A 103 -18.35 0.64 4.61
CA SER A 103 -18.08 -0.80 4.47
C SER A 103 -16.84 -1.27 5.24
N PHE A 104 -15.76 -0.48 5.22
CA PHE A 104 -14.48 -0.89 5.80
C PHE A 104 -14.31 -0.47 7.25
N ASN A 105 -14.83 0.70 7.64
CA ASN A 105 -14.64 1.20 9.00
C ASN A 105 -15.94 1.83 9.56
N GLY A 106 -17.12 1.36 9.15
CA GLY A 106 -18.40 1.85 9.67
C GLY A 106 -18.73 1.33 11.08
N TRP A 107 -19.95 1.57 11.53
CA TRP A 107 -20.40 1.17 12.87
C TRP A 107 -20.27 -0.34 13.13
N ALA A 108 -20.66 -1.19 12.17
CA ALA A 108 -20.55 -2.65 12.32
C ALA A 108 -19.09 -3.10 12.49
N TRP A 109 -18.16 -2.47 11.76
CA TRP A 109 -16.73 -2.70 11.94
C TRP A 109 -16.29 -2.33 13.35
N ARG A 110 -16.64 -1.12 13.81
CA ARG A 110 -16.27 -0.63 15.13
C ARG A 110 -16.77 -1.57 16.22
N ASP A 111 -18.05 -1.95 16.15
CA ASP A 111 -18.70 -2.80 17.16
C ASP A 111 -18.09 -4.21 17.20
N THR A 112 -17.55 -4.69 16.08
CA THR A 112 -16.87 -6.00 15.99
C THR A 112 -15.43 -5.95 16.50
N TRP A 113 -14.66 -4.93 16.10
CA TRP A 113 -13.20 -4.94 16.22
C TRP A 113 -12.64 -4.05 17.32
N VAL A 114 -13.46 -3.15 17.89
CA VAL A 114 -13.08 -2.27 19.00
C VAL A 114 -13.76 -2.75 20.28
N VAL A 115 -12.98 -3.37 21.16
CA VAL A 115 -13.47 -3.93 22.43
C VAL A 115 -12.66 -3.35 23.58
N ALA A 116 -13.34 -2.87 24.63
CA ALA A 116 -12.71 -2.27 25.81
C ALA A 116 -11.68 -1.18 25.47
N GLY A 117 -12.03 -0.26 24.56
CA GLY A 117 -11.17 0.86 24.18
C GLY A 117 -9.93 0.47 23.36
N ARG A 118 -9.91 -0.72 22.76
CA ARG A 118 -8.80 -1.23 21.96
C ARG A 118 -9.30 -1.82 20.64
N PHE A 119 -8.67 -1.43 19.54
CA PHE A 119 -8.75 -2.12 18.27
C PHE A 119 -7.76 -3.29 18.25
N ARG A 120 -8.26 -4.51 18.03
CA ARG A 120 -7.44 -5.74 18.07
C ARG A 120 -7.47 -6.47 16.73
N PRO A 121 -6.60 -6.09 15.78
CA PRO A 121 -6.48 -6.81 14.52
C PRO A 121 -5.84 -8.18 14.72
N GLU A 122 -6.27 -9.15 13.93
CA GLU A 122 -5.67 -10.49 13.87
C GLU A 122 -4.64 -10.53 12.74
N TYR A 123 -3.36 -10.60 13.08
CA TYR A 123 -2.29 -10.67 12.08
C TYR A 123 -2.10 -12.09 11.55
N THR A 124 -2.07 -12.23 10.21
CA THR A 124 -1.63 -13.44 9.51
C THR A 124 -0.22 -13.22 8.98
N VAL A 125 0.77 -13.69 9.75
CA VAL A 125 2.19 -13.61 9.42
C VAL A 125 2.46 -14.37 8.12
N GLY A 126 3.15 -13.75 7.17
CA GLY A 126 3.41 -14.37 5.86
C GLY A 126 2.15 -14.65 5.03
N GLY A 127 1.02 -14.01 5.34
CA GLY A 127 -0.26 -14.26 4.66
C GLY A 127 -0.31 -13.88 3.18
N VAL A 128 0.68 -13.13 2.69
CA VAL A 128 0.84 -12.76 1.27
C VAL A 128 2.06 -13.45 0.70
N VAL A 129 2.04 -13.77 -0.61
CA VAL A 129 3.14 -14.46 -1.31
C VAL A 129 4.50 -13.79 -1.16
N THR A 130 4.54 -12.46 -1.00
CA THR A 130 5.76 -11.69 -0.78
C THR A 130 6.31 -11.83 0.65
N GLY A 131 5.59 -12.51 1.55
CA GLY A 131 5.89 -12.59 2.98
C GLY A 131 5.34 -11.43 3.81
N ARG A 132 4.74 -10.42 3.16
CA ARG A 132 4.03 -9.37 3.90
C ARG A 132 2.97 -9.97 4.80
N TRP A 133 2.83 -9.37 5.97
CA TRP A 133 1.77 -9.72 6.90
C TRP A 133 0.45 -9.26 6.31
N ALA A 134 -0.54 -10.14 6.36
CA ALA A 134 -1.94 -9.76 6.18
C ALA A 134 -2.56 -9.54 7.57
N ALA A 135 -3.74 -8.93 7.61
CA ALA A 135 -4.52 -8.88 8.84
C ALA A 135 -6.00 -9.09 8.55
N ARG A 136 -6.67 -9.80 9.45
CA ARG A 136 -8.12 -9.85 9.57
C ARG A 136 -8.56 -8.81 10.58
N GLY A 137 -9.65 -8.14 10.26
CA GLY A 137 -10.09 -6.97 11.00
C GLY A 137 -10.86 -5.98 10.12
N GLY A 138 -11.59 -6.46 9.11
CA GLY A 138 -12.40 -5.64 8.19
C GLY A 138 -11.69 -4.47 7.50
N GLY A 139 -10.39 -4.57 7.19
CA GLY A 139 -9.58 -3.43 6.75
C GLY A 139 -8.57 -2.98 7.79
N ALA A 140 -8.12 -3.89 8.65
CA ALA A 140 -7.18 -3.65 9.75
C ALA A 140 -5.90 -2.88 9.38
N LEU A 141 -5.40 -3.07 8.16
CA LEU A 141 -4.22 -2.38 7.65
C LEU A 141 -4.58 -1.10 6.87
N GLN A 142 -5.83 -0.67 6.85
CA GLN A 142 -6.31 0.46 6.04
C GLN A 142 -7.25 1.34 6.85
N ILE A 143 -6.80 1.76 8.04
CA ILE A 143 -7.55 2.74 8.85
C ILE A 143 -7.71 4.02 8.03
N ALA A 144 -8.96 4.36 7.71
CA ALA A 144 -9.28 5.58 6.97
C ALA A 144 -8.64 6.80 7.65
N ARG A 145 -8.07 7.72 6.86
CA ARG A 145 -7.31 8.87 7.37
C ARG A 145 -8.07 9.66 8.45
N ARG A 146 -9.36 9.91 8.23
CA ARG A 146 -10.23 10.62 9.19
C ARG A 146 -10.37 9.85 10.51
N LEU A 147 -10.44 8.53 10.47
CA LEU A 147 -10.59 7.68 11.64
C LEU A 147 -9.31 7.47 12.45
N ARG A 148 -8.15 7.86 11.90
CA ARG A 148 -6.92 7.91 12.70
C ARG A 148 -7.05 8.88 13.89
N GLN A 149 -7.97 9.84 13.82
CA GLN A 149 -8.32 10.73 14.93
C GLN A 149 -9.00 10.00 16.12
N ALA A 150 -9.52 8.79 15.90
CA ALA A 150 -10.04 7.94 16.97
C ALA A 150 -8.95 7.11 17.66
N VAL A 151 -7.73 7.09 17.14
CA VAL A 151 -6.60 6.36 17.73
C VAL A 151 -5.85 7.30 18.65
N ILE A 152 -6.21 7.28 19.93
CA ILE A 152 -5.72 8.21 20.96
C ILE A 152 -5.00 7.43 22.04
N ALA A 153 -3.77 7.85 22.36
CA ALA A 153 -2.95 7.23 23.40
C ALA A 153 -3.60 7.38 24.79
N ASP A 154 -3.33 6.42 25.66
CA ASP A 154 -3.77 6.49 27.06
C ASP A 154 -3.21 7.73 27.79
N PRO A 155 -3.88 8.19 28.89
CA PRO A 155 -3.38 9.31 29.68
C PRO A 155 -1.94 9.10 30.18
N GLY A 156 -1.06 10.08 29.92
CA GLY A 156 0.37 9.99 30.26
C GLY A 156 1.23 9.23 29.24
N TRP A 157 0.62 8.70 28.17
CA TRP A 157 1.29 7.96 27.12
C TRP A 157 1.24 8.74 25.79
N VAL A 158 2.05 8.28 24.83
CA VAL A 158 2.10 8.75 23.45
C VAL A 158 2.26 7.57 22.51
N PHE A 159 2.00 7.79 21.23
CA PHE A 159 2.48 6.93 20.16
C PHE A 159 3.81 7.47 19.63
N VAL A 160 4.79 6.58 19.50
CA VAL A 160 5.95 6.79 18.63
C VAL A 160 5.63 6.09 17.31
N ALA A 161 5.23 6.88 16.32
CA ALA A 161 4.90 6.43 14.98
C ALA A 161 6.12 6.52 14.08
N ALA A 162 6.45 5.44 13.39
CA ALA A 162 7.60 5.41 12.51
C ALA A 162 7.28 4.73 11.19
N ASP A 163 7.65 5.37 10.08
CA ASP A 163 7.41 4.92 8.71
C ASP A 163 8.74 4.95 7.94
N ALA A 164 9.07 3.86 7.23
CA ALA A 164 10.31 3.80 6.47
C ALA A 164 10.20 4.65 5.19
N ALA A 165 11.02 5.70 5.09
CA ALA A 165 10.93 6.64 3.98
C ALA A 165 11.38 5.98 2.66
N GLN A 166 10.44 5.76 1.73
CA GLN A 166 10.69 5.17 0.41
C GLN A 166 11.42 3.81 0.47
N LEU A 167 10.93 2.89 1.31
CA LEU A 167 11.58 1.59 1.53
C LEU A 167 11.85 0.81 0.24
N GLU A 168 10.86 0.62 -0.63
CA GLU A 168 11.01 -0.18 -1.86
C GLU A 168 12.12 0.35 -2.81
N PRO A 169 12.18 1.67 -3.12
CA PRO A 169 13.33 2.27 -3.79
C PRO A 169 14.69 1.99 -3.16
N ARG A 170 14.79 2.10 -1.83
CA ARG A 170 16.04 1.87 -1.09
C ARG A 170 16.44 0.40 -1.11
N VAL A 171 15.45 -0.51 -1.01
CA VAL A 171 15.65 -1.95 -1.20
C VAL A 171 16.20 -2.25 -2.58
N LEU A 172 15.64 -1.65 -3.65
CA LEU A 172 16.18 -1.79 -5.01
C LEU A 172 17.64 -1.32 -5.08
N ALA A 173 17.96 -0.15 -4.50
CA ALA A 173 19.33 0.34 -4.46
C ALA A 173 20.29 -0.62 -3.74
N ALA A 174 19.84 -1.23 -2.64
CA ALA A 174 20.63 -2.17 -1.85
C ALA A 174 20.92 -3.48 -2.60
N ILE A 175 19.90 -4.11 -3.19
CA ILE A 175 20.07 -5.40 -3.89
C ILE A 175 20.72 -5.25 -5.26
N ALA A 176 20.54 -4.12 -5.94
CA ALA A 176 21.15 -3.87 -7.24
C ALA A 176 22.62 -3.48 -7.14
N GLN A 177 23.05 -2.95 -5.98
CA GLN A 177 24.39 -2.41 -5.75
C GLN A 177 24.82 -1.45 -6.88
N ASP A 178 23.88 -0.59 -7.28
CA ASP A 178 24.09 0.48 -8.26
C ASP A 178 24.66 1.71 -7.54
N PRO A 179 25.92 2.12 -7.77
CA PRO A 179 26.54 3.17 -6.99
C PRO A 179 25.82 4.52 -7.11
N ALA A 180 25.29 4.86 -8.29
CA ALA A 180 24.57 6.10 -8.51
C ALA A 180 23.21 6.10 -7.79
N MET A 181 22.54 4.95 -7.76
CA MET A 181 21.29 4.80 -7.04
C MET A 181 21.51 4.80 -5.52
N ALA A 182 22.58 4.15 -5.06
CA ALA A 182 22.97 4.14 -3.65
C ALA A 182 23.29 5.55 -3.13
N GLU A 183 23.97 6.37 -3.93
CA GLU A 183 24.22 7.78 -3.62
C GLU A 183 22.93 8.55 -3.36
N ALA A 184 21.91 8.33 -4.20
CA ALA A 184 20.61 8.98 -4.05
C ALA A 184 19.88 8.60 -2.75
N THR A 185 20.27 7.50 -2.09
CA THR A 185 19.70 7.11 -0.80
C THR A 185 20.30 7.86 0.40
N ARG A 186 21.37 8.66 0.20
CA ARG A 186 21.98 9.42 1.31
C ARG A 186 21.06 10.49 1.87
N GLY A 187 20.31 11.16 0.99
CA GLY A 187 19.27 12.10 1.39
C GLY A 187 18.07 11.40 2.02
N ASP A 188 17.32 12.13 2.86
CA ASP A 188 16.13 11.59 3.52
C ASP A 188 14.98 11.41 2.52
N ASP A 189 14.86 12.30 1.51
CA ASP A 189 13.97 12.14 0.36
C ASP A 189 14.76 11.71 -0.88
N MET A 190 14.66 10.41 -1.20
CA MET A 190 15.34 9.83 -2.35
C MET A 190 14.86 10.43 -3.69
N TYR A 191 13.60 10.83 -3.81
CA TYR A 191 13.10 11.42 -5.06
C TYR A 191 13.68 12.81 -5.29
N THR A 192 13.84 13.60 -4.22
CA THR A 192 14.49 14.90 -4.29
C THR A 192 15.97 14.75 -4.65
N ALA A 193 16.67 13.78 -4.06
CA ALA A 193 18.05 13.47 -4.43
C ALA A 193 18.19 13.05 -5.90
N LEU A 194 17.19 12.35 -6.44
CA LEU A 194 17.15 11.94 -7.85
C LEU A 194 16.71 13.08 -8.79
N ALA A 195 16.09 14.15 -8.30
CA ALA A 195 15.50 15.19 -9.14
C ALA A 195 16.52 15.81 -10.12
N GLY A 196 17.78 16.00 -9.71
CA GLY A 196 18.85 16.50 -10.59
C GLY A 196 19.14 15.61 -11.81
N VAL A 197 18.81 14.31 -11.73
CA VAL A 197 18.86 13.39 -12.87
C VAL A 197 17.68 13.61 -13.83
N PHE A 198 16.51 13.98 -13.29
CA PHE A 198 15.23 14.15 -14.00
C PHE A 198 14.90 15.63 -14.25
N GLU A 199 15.85 16.40 -14.78
CA GLU A 199 15.65 17.81 -15.14
C GLU A 199 15.15 18.69 -13.98
N GLY A 200 15.52 18.33 -12.75
CA GLY A 200 15.10 19.02 -11.53
C GLY A 200 13.71 18.61 -11.02
N SER A 201 13.02 17.67 -11.68
CA SER A 201 11.65 17.28 -11.32
C SER A 201 11.61 16.05 -10.41
N ARG A 202 11.27 16.28 -9.14
CA ARG A 202 10.96 15.23 -8.15
C ARG A 202 9.81 14.32 -8.61
N GLU A 203 8.79 14.90 -9.27
CA GLU A 203 7.62 14.16 -9.75
C GLU A 203 8.04 13.18 -10.87
N GLN A 204 8.86 13.63 -11.82
CA GLN A 204 9.39 12.76 -12.88
C GLN A 204 10.31 11.67 -12.33
N ALA A 205 11.14 11.99 -11.33
CA ALA A 205 11.96 10.99 -10.65
C ALA A 205 11.10 9.89 -9.99
N LYS A 206 10.03 10.29 -9.31
CA LYS A 206 9.06 9.37 -8.72
C LYS A 206 8.36 8.51 -9.76
N ILE A 207 7.85 9.12 -10.84
CA ILE A 207 7.18 8.42 -11.94
C ILE A 207 8.13 7.41 -12.59
N GLY A 208 9.36 7.81 -12.91
CA GLY A 208 10.35 6.94 -13.53
C GLY A 208 10.71 5.75 -12.65
N LEU A 209 10.97 5.99 -11.36
CA LEU A 209 11.37 4.93 -10.44
C LEU A 209 10.22 3.95 -10.15
N LEU A 210 9.02 4.44 -9.89
CA LEU A 210 7.84 3.58 -9.67
C LEU A 210 7.44 2.87 -10.97
N GLY A 211 7.55 3.53 -12.12
CA GLY A 211 7.31 2.92 -13.43
C GLY A 211 8.29 1.78 -13.70
N ALA A 212 9.57 1.98 -13.36
CA ALA A 212 10.60 0.95 -13.49
C ALA A 212 10.29 -0.25 -12.59
N MET A 213 10.02 -0.02 -11.30
CA MET A 213 9.74 -1.09 -10.34
C MET A 213 8.45 -1.85 -10.66
N TYR A 214 7.39 -1.15 -11.07
CA TYR A 214 6.08 -1.77 -11.27
C TYR A 214 5.76 -2.20 -12.72
N GLY A 215 6.69 -1.97 -13.65
CA GLY A 215 6.55 -2.34 -15.05
C GLY A 215 5.44 -1.56 -15.77
N GLN A 216 5.18 -0.32 -15.36
CA GLN A 216 4.29 0.59 -16.09
C GLN A 216 5.10 1.26 -17.21
N THR A 217 4.93 0.80 -18.44
CA THR A 217 5.72 1.25 -19.61
C THR A 217 4.97 2.18 -20.57
N GLY A 218 3.71 2.53 -20.28
CA GLY A 218 2.87 3.37 -21.14
C GLY A 218 2.74 4.82 -20.65
N GLY A 219 2.32 5.72 -21.54
CA GLY A 219 2.03 7.12 -21.23
C GLY A 219 3.28 7.94 -20.85
N GLY A 220 3.12 8.88 -19.92
CA GLY A 220 4.18 9.80 -19.47
C GLY A 220 5.39 9.16 -18.78
N ALA A 221 5.43 7.84 -18.59
CA ALA A 221 6.53 7.13 -17.96
C ALA A 221 7.67 6.71 -18.92
N ALA A 222 7.47 6.79 -20.24
CA ALA A 222 8.44 6.29 -21.23
C ALA A 222 9.80 7.01 -21.17
N ALA A 223 9.81 8.35 -21.17
CA ALA A 223 11.04 9.12 -21.08
C ALA A 223 11.76 8.96 -19.71
N PRO A 224 11.05 9.03 -18.57
CA PRO A 224 11.64 8.71 -17.26
C PRO A 224 12.25 7.30 -17.17
N LEU A 225 11.62 6.30 -17.79
CA LEU A 225 12.14 4.93 -17.85
C LEU A 225 13.43 4.81 -18.67
N ALA A 226 13.52 5.50 -19.81
CA ALA A 226 14.73 5.52 -20.62
C ALA A 226 15.91 6.14 -19.85
N LEU A 227 15.63 7.20 -19.08
CA LEU A 227 16.60 7.84 -18.21
C LEU A 227 17.04 6.92 -17.05
N MET A 228 16.09 6.21 -16.42
CA MET A 228 16.39 5.17 -15.42
C MET A 228 17.36 4.12 -15.97
N ARG A 229 17.09 3.58 -17.17
CA ARG A 229 17.95 2.60 -17.85
C ARG A 229 19.37 3.11 -18.05
N ARG A 230 19.51 4.39 -18.42
CA ARG A 230 20.81 5.02 -18.67
C ARG A 230 21.58 5.32 -17.37
N ARG A 231 20.87 5.79 -16.33
CA ARG A 231 21.53 6.29 -15.10
C ARG A 231 21.72 5.22 -14.03
N PHE A 232 20.84 4.22 -13.98
CA PHE A 232 20.84 3.14 -13.00
C PHE A 232 20.75 1.78 -13.72
N PRO A 233 21.76 1.42 -14.54
CA PRO A 233 21.71 0.24 -15.39
C PRO A 233 21.65 -1.05 -14.57
N LYS A 234 22.31 -1.15 -13.41
CA LYS A 234 22.27 -2.37 -12.59
C LYS A 234 20.89 -2.56 -11.96
N ALA A 235 20.31 -1.48 -11.44
CA ALA A 235 18.96 -1.51 -10.87
C ALA A 235 17.92 -1.91 -11.92
N THR A 236 18.03 -1.35 -13.13
CA THR A 236 17.09 -1.68 -14.21
C THR A 236 17.29 -3.09 -14.73
N ALA A 237 18.54 -3.55 -14.86
CA ALA A 237 18.85 -4.92 -15.25
C ALA A 237 18.26 -5.95 -14.27
N LEU A 238 18.39 -5.73 -12.96
CA LEU A 238 17.80 -6.59 -11.93
C LEU A 238 16.27 -6.74 -12.10
N LEU A 239 15.57 -5.63 -12.35
CA LEU A 239 14.12 -5.63 -12.57
C LEU A 239 13.72 -6.28 -13.89
N ASP A 240 14.47 -6.03 -14.96
CA ASP A 240 14.24 -6.60 -16.28
C ASP A 240 14.49 -8.11 -16.28
N ASP A 241 15.52 -8.57 -15.57
CA ASP A 241 15.82 -9.99 -15.44
C ASP A 241 14.73 -10.70 -14.63
N ALA A 242 14.32 -10.16 -13.48
CA ALA A 242 13.18 -10.71 -12.72
C ALA A 242 11.90 -10.81 -13.58
N ALA A 243 11.62 -9.81 -14.43
CA ALA A 243 10.49 -9.85 -15.34
C ALA A 243 10.65 -10.95 -16.41
N ARG A 244 11.82 -11.02 -17.04
CA ARG A 244 12.15 -11.97 -18.11
C ARG A 244 12.09 -13.41 -17.62
N GLU A 245 12.57 -13.68 -16.41
CA GLU A 245 12.46 -14.99 -15.77
C GLU A 245 11.00 -15.38 -15.55
N GLY A 246 10.18 -14.44 -15.06
CA GLY A 246 8.74 -14.64 -14.89
C GLY A 246 8.00 -14.89 -16.19
N GLU A 247 8.31 -14.14 -17.25
CA GLU A 247 7.75 -14.32 -18.60
C GLU A 247 8.05 -15.70 -19.17
N ARG A 248 9.19 -16.29 -18.81
CA ARG A 248 9.57 -17.66 -19.18
C ARG A 248 8.99 -18.73 -18.24
N GLY A 249 8.11 -18.35 -17.33
CA GLY A 249 7.50 -19.26 -16.35
C GLY A 249 8.43 -19.70 -15.22
N ARG A 250 9.63 -19.12 -15.12
CA ARG A 250 10.60 -19.47 -14.08
C ARG A 250 10.29 -18.79 -12.75
N LEU A 251 10.92 -19.29 -11.70
CA LEU A 251 10.77 -18.79 -10.34
C LEU A 251 11.78 -17.68 -10.08
N VAL A 252 11.35 -16.65 -9.36
CA VAL A 252 12.20 -15.54 -8.88
C VAL A 252 12.24 -15.57 -7.37
N ARG A 253 13.39 -15.20 -6.80
CA ARG A 253 13.63 -15.16 -5.36
C ARG A 253 13.92 -13.74 -4.88
N SER A 254 13.49 -13.43 -3.67
CA SER A 254 13.94 -12.24 -2.92
C SER A 254 15.38 -12.39 -2.45
N HIS A 255 15.91 -11.35 -1.79
CA HIS A 255 17.27 -11.32 -1.28
C HIS A 255 17.59 -12.46 -0.31
N LEU A 256 16.71 -12.73 0.68
CA LEU A 256 16.89 -13.84 1.63
C LEU A 256 16.26 -15.17 1.17
N GLY A 257 15.87 -15.27 -0.11
CA GLY A 257 15.54 -16.54 -0.76
C GLY A 257 14.06 -16.93 -0.80
N ARG A 258 13.12 -16.06 -0.36
CA ARG A 258 11.68 -16.28 -0.53
C ARG A 258 11.35 -16.40 -2.02
N THR A 259 10.72 -17.51 -2.41
CA THR A 259 10.48 -17.85 -3.81
C THR A 259 9.04 -17.53 -4.22
N CYS A 260 8.85 -16.92 -5.39
CA CYS A 260 7.51 -16.63 -5.89
C CYS A 260 6.72 -17.92 -6.19
N PRO A 261 5.38 -17.94 -6.09
CA PRO A 261 4.58 -19.11 -6.44
C PRO A 261 4.75 -19.46 -7.93
N PRO A 262 4.66 -20.74 -8.33
CA PRO A 262 4.76 -21.13 -9.73
C PRO A 262 3.65 -20.50 -10.60
N PRO A 263 3.82 -20.46 -11.93
CA PRO A 263 2.76 -20.00 -12.82
C PRO A 263 1.49 -20.84 -12.66
N SER A 264 0.32 -20.18 -12.64
CA SER A 264 -0.97 -20.87 -12.54
C SER A 264 -1.24 -21.79 -13.73
N GLN A 265 -2.10 -22.79 -13.58
CA GLN A 265 -2.54 -23.65 -14.70
C GLN A 265 -3.09 -22.81 -15.88
N ARG A 266 -3.88 -21.76 -15.60
CA ARG A 266 -4.38 -20.84 -16.64
C ARG A 266 -3.26 -20.17 -17.43
N TRP A 267 -2.16 -19.82 -16.76
CA TRP A 267 -0.97 -19.28 -17.41
C TRP A 267 -0.31 -20.35 -18.29
N GLN A 268 -0.14 -21.56 -17.75
CA GLN A 268 0.48 -22.69 -18.46
C GLN A 268 -0.31 -23.05 -19.72
N SER A 269 -1.63 -23.20 -19.63
CA SER A 269 -2.50 -23.47 -20.77
C SER A 269 -2.51 -22.34 -21.80
N ALA A 270 -2.48 -21.08 -21.36
CA ALA A 270 -2.43 -19.94 -22.28
C ALA A 270 -1.12 -19.90 -23.06
N VAL A 271 0.02 -20.19 -22.42
CA VAL A 271 1.33 -20.18 -23.08
C VAL A 271 1.58 -21.47 -23.88
N ALA A 272 1.04 -22.61 -23.45
CA ALA A 272 1.16 -23.90 -24.16
C ALA A 272 0.23 -24.01 -25.37
N GLY A 273 -0.94 -23.35 -25.35
CA GLY A 273 -1.91 -23.35 -26.45
C GLY A 273 -1.40 -22.70 -27.76
N ASP A 274 -0.26 -22.01 -27.71
CA ASP A 274 0.45 -21.52 -28.89
C ASP A 274 1.21 -22.63 -29.65
N ALA A 275 1.38 -23.82 -29.08
CA ALA A 275 2.08 -24.92 -29.75
C ALA A 275 1.20 -25.64 -30.80
N GLU A 276 -0.13 -25.45 -30.79
CA GLU A 276 -1.08 -26.26 -31.59
C GLU A 276 -2.11 -25.44 -32.39
N ALA A 277 -2.10 -24.10 -32.36
CA ALA A 277 -3.16 -23.28 -32.98
C ALA A 277 -2.69 -22.41 -34.17
N ASP A 278 -3.10 -22.79 -35.39
CA ASP A 278 -2.94 -22.04 -36.66
C ASP A 278 -3.77 -20.73 -36.75
N ALA A 279 -4.26 -20.18 -35.63
CA ALA A 279 -4.96 -18.89 -35.55
C ALA A 279 -4.00 -17.79 -35.02
N ALA A 280 -3.07 -17.38 -35.88
CA ALA A 280 -1.76 -16.83 -35.49
C ALA A 280 -1.69 -15.41 -34.87
N ASP A 281 -2.76 -14.60 -34.84
CA ASP A 281 -2.67 -13.20 -34.34
C ASP A 281 -3.31 -13.00 -32.95
N ASP A 282 -4.52 -13.50 -32.70
CA ASP A 282 -5.19 -13.29 -31.40
C ASP A 282 -4.63 -14.19 -30.28
N SER A 283 -4.28 -15.45 -30.60
CA SER A 283 -3.64 -16.37 -29.65
C SER A 283 -2.29 -15.83 -29.17
N ASN A 284 -1.42 -15.46 -30.11
CA ASN A 284 -0.08 -14.95 -29.82
C ASN A 284 -0.12 -13.64 -29.00
N ARG A 285 -1.07 -12.74 -29.30
CA ARG A 285 -1.30 -11.51 -28.49
C ARG A 285 -1.71 -11.83 -27.06
N ARG A 286 -2.61 -12.79 -26.87
CA ARG A 286 -3.11 -13.22 -25.55
C ARG A 286 -2.03 -13.91 -24.73
N SER A 287 -1.27 -14.82 -25.34
CA SER A 287 -0.12 -15.49 -24.72
C SER A 287 0.95 -14.50 -24.30
N GLY A 288 1.31 -13.57 -25.19
CA GLY A 288 2.23 -12.47 -24.87
C GLY A 288 1.72 -11.53 -23.78
N GLN A 289 0.41 -11.30 -23.67
CA GLN A 289 -0.17 -10.50 -22.58
C GLN A 289 -0.08 -11.23 -21.24
N VAL A 290 -0.37 -12.53 -21.21
CA VAL A 290 -0.32 -13.38 -20.02
C VAL A 290 1.13 -13.56 -19.53
N ALA A 291 2.08 -13.75 -20.44
CA ALA A 291 3.52 -13.77 -20.13
C ALA A 291 3.97 -12.43 -19.52
N ARG A 292 3.68 -11.29 -20.18
CA ARG A 292 4.04 -9.95 -19.66
C ARG A 292 3.40 -9.63 -18.31
N ALA A 293 2.17 -10.10 -18.07
CA ALA A 293 1.52 -9.94 -16.76
C ALA A 293 2.29 -10.69 -15.66
N ARG A 294 2.81 -11.89 -15.97
CA ARG A 294 3.67 -12.64 -15.06
C ARG A 294 5.02 -11.94 -14.86
N GLY A 295 5.62 -11.37 -15.90
CA GLY A 295 6.84 -10.57 -15.77
C GLY A 295 6.68 -9.35 -14.86
N ARG A 296 5.57 -8.62 -14.97
CA ARG A 296 5.25 -7.53 -14.02
C ARG A 296 5.11 -8.06 -12.59
N PHE A 297 4.45 -9.20 -12.41
CA PHE A 297 4.30 -9.82 -11.10
C PHE A 297 5.67 -10.18 -10.47
N THR A 298 6.56 -10.86 -11.19
CA THR A 298 7.85 -11.29 -10.63
C THR A 298 8.81 -10.12 -10.39
N ARG A 299 8.75 -9.09 -11.22
CA ARG A 299 9.44 -7.81 -10.98
C ARG A 299 9.00 -7.16 -9.66
N ASN A 300 7.69 -7.07 -9.43
CA ASN A 300 7.17 -6.51 -8.18
C ASN A 300 7.52 -7.39 -7.00
N PHE A 301 7.45 -8.71 -7.19
CA PHE A 301 7.70 -9.70 -6.17
C PHE A 301 9.09 -9.55 -5.55
N VAL A 302 10.15 -9.45 -6.37
CA VAL A 302 11.53 -9.39 -5.83
C VAL A 302 11.74 -8.19 -4.90
N ILE A 303 11.15 -7.03 -5.23
CA ILE A 303 11.26 -5.81 -4.41
C ILE A 303 10.39 -5.92 -3.16
N GLN A 304 9.11 -6.26 -3.32
CA GLN A 304 8.17 -6.31 -2.21
C GLN A 304 8.51 -7.40 -1.20
N ALA A 305 9.02 -8.54 -1.66
CA ALA A 305 9.40 -9.64 -0.80
C ALA A 305 10.68 -9.32 -0.01
N THR A 306 11.65 -8.67 -0.65
CA THR A 306 12.85 -8.19 0.03
C THR A 306 12.54 -7.06 1.01
N ALA A 307 11.62 -6.16 0.69
CA ALA A 307 11.14 -5.14 1.63
C ALA A 307 10.44 -5.76 2.84
N ALA A 308 9.68 -6.84 2.64
CA ALA A 308 9.06 -7.59 3.74
C ALA A 308 10.13 -8.26 4.63
N GLU A 309 11.19 -8.82 4.05
CA GLU A 309 12.32 -9.37 4.82
C GLU A 309 12.97 -8.32 5.72
N TRP A 310 13.25 -7.12 5.17
CA TRP A 310 13.77 -6.01 5.96
C TRP A 310 12.83 -5.60 7.10
N ALA A 311 11.53 -5.47 6.81
CA ALA A 311 10.55 -5.09 7.81
C ALA A 311 10.39 -6.15 8.91
N GLU A 312 10.48 -7.45 8.56
CA GLU A 312 10.45 -8.56 9.52
C GLU A 312 11.67 -8.51 10.46
N VAL A 313 12.86 -8.21 9.93
CA VAL A 313 14.07 -8.02 10.75
C VAL A 313 13.95 -6.79 11.65
N LEU A 314 13.49 -5.65 11.13
CA LEU A 314 13.20 -4.45 11.92
C LEU A 314 12.25 -4.79 13.09
N LEU A 315 11.15 -5.48 12.79
CA LEU A 315 10.14 -5.85 13.76
C LEU A 315 10.70 -6.78 14.85
N ALA A 316 11.54 -7.73 14.48
CA ALA A 316 12.19 -8.66 15.41
C ALA A 316 13.17 -7.92 16.35
N LEU A 317 14.02 -7.06 15.80
CA LEU A 317 14.97 -6.24 16.55
C LEU A 317 14.25 -5.30 17.51
N LEU A 318 13.27 -4.54 17.01
CA LEU A 318 12.50 -3.60 17.80
C LEU A 318 11.77 -4.31 18.95
N ARG A 319 11.12 -5.44 18.66
CA ARG A 319 10.46 -6.25 19.70
C ARG A 319 11.43 -6.70 20.80
N GLN A 320 12.65 -7.09 20.44
CA GLN A 320 13.65 -7.52 21.41
C GLN A 320 14.08 -6.34 22.30
N ARG A 321 14.41 -5.20 21.69
CA ARG A 321 14.89 -4.00 22.40
C ARG A 321 13.82 -3.36 23.27
N LEU A 322 12.56 -3.35 22.85
CA LEU A 322 11.46 -2.80 23.66
C LEU A 322 11.28 -3.53 25.00
N ARG A 323 11.74 -4.79 25.12
CA ARG A 323 11.70 -5.55 26.39
C ARG A 323 12.72 -5.08 27.42
N GLU A 324 13.67 -4.24 27.02
CA GLU A 324 14.63 -3.60 27.93
C GLU A 324 13.97 -2.44 28.71
N LEU A 325 12.76 -2.03 28.32
CA LEU A 325 12.00 -0.95 28.94
C LEU A 325 10.70 -1.48 29.57
N ASP A 326 10.33 -0.94 30.73
CA ASP A 326 9.04 -1.20 31.36
C ASP A 326 7.98 -0.22 30.85
N GLY A 327 7.07 -0.71 30.00
CA GLY A 327 5.89 0.04 29.56
C GLY A 327 5.67 0.06 28.05
N PRO A 328 6.65 0.43 27.21
CA PRO A 328 6.47 0.53 25.76
C PRO A 328 5.91 -0.76 25.13
N GLN A 329 4.89 -0.60 24.29
CA GLN A 329 4.16 -1.69 23.65
C GLN A 329 4.11 -1.46 22.14
N LEU A 330 4.60 -2.42 21.36
CA LEU A 330 4.30 -2.45 19.94
C LEU A 330 2.81 -2.79 19.77
N VAL A 331 2.03 -1.86 19.21
CA VAL A 331 0.56 -1.97 19.12
C VAL A 331 0.02 -2.03 17.70
N PHE A 332 0.82 -1.61 16.71
CA PHE A 332 0.41 -1.67 15.31
C PHE A 332 1.63 -1.84 14.38
N PHE A 333 1.42 -2.61 13.33
CA PHE A 333 2.37 -2.83 12.25
C PHE A 333 1.64 -2.86 10.91
N GLN A 334 2.14 -2.08 9.95
CA GLN A 334 1.65 -2.04 8.58
C GLN A 334 2.83 -1.97 7.62
N HIS A 335 3.26 -3.13 7.13
CA HIS A 335 4.34 -3.29 6.15
C HIS A 335 5.67 -2.69 6.59
N ASP A 336 5.85 -1.39 6.48
CA ASP A 336 7.04 -0.61 6.82
C ASP A 336 6.77 0.49 7.86
N GLU A 337 5.53 0.55 8.37
CA GLU A 337 5.10 1.40 9.46
C GLU A 337 4.95 0.61 10.77
N VAL A 338 5.49 1.14 11.86
CA VAL A 338 5.30 0.64 13.22
C VAL A 338 4.72 1.73 14.12
N LEU A 339 3.88 1.33 15.06
CA LEU A 339 3.35 2.19 16.11
C LEU A 339 3.67 1.58 17.47
N VAL A 340 4.46 2.30 18.27
CA VAL A 340 4.76 1.93 19.65
C VAL A 340 3.98 2.86 20.58
N HIS A 341 3.12 2.30 21.43
CA HIS A 341 2.43 3.01 22.49
C HIS A 341 3.31 2.97 23.74
N ALA A 342 3.79 4.13 24.19
CA ALA A 342 4.78 4.22 25.26
C ALA A 342 4.43 5.31 26.29
N PRO A 343 4.84 5.16 27.56
CA PRO A 343 4.83 6.26 28.51
C PRO A 343 5.59 7.45 27.92
N ARG A 344 5.10 8.69 28.14
CA ARG A 344 5.69 9.89 27.54
C ARG A 344 7.19 10.05 27.86
N ARG A 345 7.63 9.64 29.05
CA ARG A 345 9.02 9.67 29.49
C ARG A 345 9.96 8.79 28.64
N ASP A 346 9.42 7.75 27.98
CA ASP A 346 10.21 6.77 27.22
C ASP A 346 10.17 7.06 25.70
N ALA A 347 9.46 8.10 25.27
CA ALA A 347 9.21 8.38 23.85
C ALA A 347 10.49 8.64 23.04
N GLU A 348 11.43 9.42 23.59
CA GLU A 348 12.71 9.71 22.95
C GLU A 348 13.58 8.46 22.82
N ALA A 349 13.67 7.66 23.88
CA ALA A 349 14.43 6.40 23.88
C ALA A 349 13.85 5.40 22.86
N VAL A 350 12.52 5.29 22.77
CA VAL A 350 11.86 4.45 21.77
C VAL A 350 12.12 4.96 20.35
N ALA A 351 12.12 6.28 20.11
CA ALA A 351 12.41 6.86 18.80
C ALA A 351 13.85 6.55 18.35
N GLU A 352 14.84 6.75 19.22
CA GLU A 352 16.23 6.40 18.95
C GLU A 352 16.38 4.90 18.64
N MET A 353 15.78 4.05 19.48
CA MET A 353 15.78 2.60 19.30
C MET A 353 15.22 2.17 17.95
N ILE A 354 14.14 2.79 17.46
CA ILE A 354 13.58 2.49 16.13
C ILE A 354 14.60 2.83 15.02
N GLY A 355 15.25 3.99 15.09
CA GLY A 355 16.27 4.40 14.12
C GLY A 355 17.49 3.47 14.09
N GLU A 356 17.95 3.05 15.27
CA GLU A 356 19.02 2.06 15.40
C GLU A 356 18.62 0.70 14.82
N CYS A 357 17.42 0.22 15.15
CA CYS A 357 16.90 -1.05 14.65
C CYS A 357 16.74 -1.04 13.12
N ALA A 358 16.30 0.08 12.54
CA ALA A 358 16.18 0.24 11.08
C ALA A 358 17.56 0.18 10.39
N THR A 359 18.56 0.85 10.98
CA THR A 359 19.95 0.81 10.50
C THR A 359 20.53 -0.60 10.60
N LEU A 360 20.32 -1.28 11.73
CA LEU A 360 20.80 -2.63 11.95
C LEU A 360 20.09 -3.64 11.04
N ALA A 361 18.78 -3.50 10.82
CA ALA A 361 18.03 -4.32 9.87
C ALA A 361 18.61 -4.20 8.45
N GLY A 362 18.95 -2.98 8.02
CA GLY A 362 19.63 -2.76 6.74
C GLY A 362 20.95 -3.54 6.64
N ARG A 363 21.78 -3.48 7.68
CA ARG A 363 23.07 -4.20 7.72
C ARG A 363 22.93 -5.71 7.78
N LEU A 364 21.96 -6.23 8.54
CA LEU A 364 21.74 -7.67 8.69
C LEU A 364 21.18 -8.28 7.40
N VAL A 365 20.29 -7.56 6.72
CA VAL A 365 19.68 -8.06 5.48
C VAL A 365 20.63 -7.91 4.31
N PHE A 366 21.27 -6.76 4.12
CA PHE A 366 22.02 -6.46 2.88
C PHE A 366 23.55 -6.48 3.04
N GLY A 367 24.05 -6.70 4.26
CA GLY A 367 25.47 -6.53 4.59
C GLY A 367 25.88 -5.05 4.75
N PRO A 368 27.18 -4.78 5.00
CA PRO A 368 27.68 -3.42 5.07
C PRO A 368 27.60 -2.75 3.69
N GLY A 369 27.03 -1.54 3.64
CA GLY A 369 26.87 -0.82 2.38
C GLY A 369 26.47 0.65 2.56
N PRO A 370 26.53 1.44 1.47
CA PRO A 370 26.25 2.87 1.48
C PRO A 370 24.75 3.22 1.55
N VAL A 371 23.85 2.24 1.43
CA VAL A 371 22.40 2.47 1.41
C VAL A 371 21.86 2.72 2.82
N ARG A 372 21.15 3.84 2.98
CA ARG A 372 20.47 4.19 4.24
C ARG A 372 19.00 3.78 4.20
N PHE A 373 18.45 3.44 5.37
CA PHE A 373 17.03 3.15 5.61
C PHE A 373 16.47 4.07 6.71
N PRO A 374 16.31 5.38 6.44
CA PRO A 374 15.81 6.33 7.42
C PRO A 374 14.33 6.07 7.75
N MET A 375 13.99 6.36 9.00
CA MET A 375 12.61 6.31 9.52
C MET A 375 12.11 7.73 9.76
N SER A 376 10.92 8.07 9.27
CA SER A 376 10.21 9.28 9.68
C SER A 376 9.52 8.99 11.01
N ILE A 377 9.99 9.58 12.11
CA ILE A 377 9.55 9.24 13.46
C ILE A 377 8.86 10.45 14.09
N HIS A 378 7.65 10.24 14.61
CA HIS A 378 6.83 11.27 15.24
C HIS A 378 6.26 10.77 16.57
N SER A 379 6.41 11.57 17.63
CA SER A 379 5.78 11.31 18.92
C SER A 379 4.48 12.11 19.04
N VAL A 380 3.33 11.44 19.11
CA VAL A 380 2.01 12.08 19.06
C VAL A 380 1.04 11.50 20.09
N GLY A 381 0.10 12.32 20.57
CA GLY A 381 -1.00 11.84 21.41
C GLY A 381 -2.11 11.15 20.62
N CYS A 382 -2.24 11.47 19.34
CA CYS A 382 -3.22 10.95 18.42
C CYS A 382 -2.53 10.51 17.12
N TYR A 383 -2.82 9.30 16.64
CA TYR A 383 -2.21 8.79 15.39
C TYR A 383 -2.60 9.64 14.16
N GLY A 384 -3.75 10.32 14.21
CA GLY A 384 -4.18 11.24 13.17
C GLY A 384 -3.26 12.44 12.97
N ASP A 385 -2.37 12.74 13.93
CA ASP A 385 -1.43 13.86 13.89
C ASP A 385 0.00 13.44 13.51
N ALA A 386 0.23 12.13 13.29
CA ALA A 386 1.56 11.59 12.96
C ALA A 386 1.98 11.81 11.50
N LYS A 387 1.07 12.23 10.62
CA LYS A 387 1.31 12.33 9.16
C LYS A 387 0.65 13.57 8.56
#